data_AF-A0A9D1TSJ8-F1
#
_entry.id   AF-A0A9D1TSJ8-F1
#
_cell.length_a   1.000
_cell.length_b   1.000
_cell.length_c   1.000
_cell.angle_alpha   90.00
_cell.angle_beta   90.00
_cell.angle_gamma   90.00
#
_symmetry.space_group_name_H-M   'P 1'
#
loop_
_entity.id
_entity.type
_entity.pdbx_description
1 polymer ?
#
loop_
_entity_poly.entity_id
_entity_poly.type
_entity_poly.pdbx_seq_one_letter_code
_entity_poly.pdbx_strand_id
1 'polypeptide(L)'
;MFTLKRFLAFIAAGLILIAARFYPHALMSGEYGPPVFYDCADEITLDGDAYSYCRVETTGGDSKARYLIKSLGAEVLFVERPDGETIYYCFSRAFPRSITINGRKVNLAVAVRGDAVTAMTPTLKGSY
;
A
#
# COMPACT_ATOMS: atom_id res chain seq x y z
N MET A 1 27.20 -29.27 -16.61
CA MET A 1 26.95 -28.55 -15.33
C MET A 1 26.92 -27.02 -15.46
N PHE A 2 27.72 -26.38 -16.33
CA PHE A 2 27.76 -24.91 -16.45
C PHE A 2 26.47 -24.27 -17.00
N THR A 3 25.80 -24.96 -17.93
CA THR A 3 24.52 -24.56 -18.52
C THR A 3 23.35 -24.62 -17.53
N LEU A 4 23.29 -25.65 -16.68
CA LEU A 4 22.25 -25.78 -15.66
C LEU A 4 22.32 -24.67 -14.61
N LYS A 5 23.53 -24.30 -14.15
CA LYS A 5 23.74 -23.19 -13.20
C LYS A 5 23.28 -21.85 -13.77
N ARG A 6 23.59 -21.57 -15.05
CA ARG A 6 23.14 -20.35 -15.73
C ARG A 6 21.62 -20.33 -15.93
N PHE A 7 21.03 -21.45 -16.32
CA PHE A 7 19.59 -21.58 -16.47
C PHE A 7 18.85 -21.34 -15.14
N LEU A 8 19.33 -21.92 -14.03
CA LEU A 8 18.80 -21.67 -12.70
C LEU A 8 18.95 -20.20 -12.28
N ALA A 9 20.08 -19.56 -12.58
CA ALA A 9 20.28 -18.14 -12.30
C ALA A 9 19.30 -17.25 -13.08
N PHE A 10 19.00 -17.58 -14.34
CA PHE A 10 17.98 -16.86 -15.13
C PHE A 10 16.57 -17.05 -14.57
N ILE A 11 16.22 -18.26 -14.13
CA ILE A 11 14.92 -18.50 -13.46
C ILE A 11 14.85 -17.70 -12.16
N ALA A 12 15.90 -17.74 -11.34
CA ALA A 12 15.95 -16.99 -10.09
C ALA A 12 15.81 -15.48 -10.32
N ALA A 13 16.54 -14.92 -11.29
CA ALA A 13 16.42 -13.51 -11.66
C ALA A 13 15.00 -13.16 -12.15
N GLY A 14 14.38 -14.03 -12.96
CA GLY A 14 13.00 -13.87 -13.40
C GLY A 14 12.01 -13.87 -12.23
N LEU A 15 12.15 -14.79 -11.28
CA LEU A 15 11.32 -14.86 -10.08
C LEU A 15 11.48 -13.62 -9.20
N ILE A 16 12.71 -13.08 -9.06
CA ILE A 16 12.97 -11.84 -8.32
C ILE A 16 12.28 -10.64 -8.99
N LEU A 17 12.37 -10.52 -10.31
CA LEU A 17 11.70 -9.44 -11.05
C LEU A 17 10.17 -9.53 -10.92
N ILE A 18 9.62 -10.75 -10.92
CA ILE A 18 8.20 -10.98 -10.67
C ILE A 18 7.83 -10.58 -9.25
N ALA A 19 8.62 -10.98 -8.24
CA ALA A 19 8.38 -10.62 -6.84
C ALA A 19 8.42 -9.10 -6.62
N ALA A 20 9.39 -8.40 -7.24
CA ALA A 20 9.52 -6.94 -7.15
C ALA A 20 8.27 -6.19 -7.68
N ARG A 21 7.54 -6.76 -8.64
CA ARG A 21 6.27 -6.19 -9.12
C ARG A 21 5.19 -6.13 -8.04
N PHE A 22 5.27 -6.99 -7.03
CA PHE A 22 4.30 -7.06 -5.95
C PHE A 22 4.63 -6.16 -4.76
N TYR A 23 5.79 -5.52 -4.77
CA TYR A 23 6.27 -4.66 -3.70
C TYR A 23 5.56 -3.29 -3.70
N PRO A 24 5.12 -2.74 -2.55
CA PRO A 24 4.36 -1.49 -2.46
C PRO A 24 5.25 -0.23 -2.62
N HIS A 25 6.13 -0.22 -3.63
CA HIS A 25 7.13 0.83 -3.85
C HIS A 25 6.53 2.24 -3.93
N ALA A 26 5.37 2.40 -4.59
CA ALA A 26 4.76 3.71 -4.81
C ALA A 26 4.41 4.46 -3.51
N LEU A 27 4.05 3.73 -2.45
CA LEU A 27 3.77 4.34 -1.15
C LEU A 27 5.07 4.65 -0.39
N MET A 28 6.09 3.80 -0.53
CA MET A 28 7.40 3.96 0.12
C MET A 28 8.23 5.10 -0.45
N SER A 29 8.16 5.32 -1.77
CA SER A 29 8.95 6.33 -2.46
C SER A 29 8.37 7.73 -2.38
N GLY A 30 7.21 7.91 -1.74
CA GLY A 30 6.60 9.22 -1.59
C GLY A 30 7.19 10.00 -0.43
N GLU A 31 7.03 11.32 -0.46
CA GLU A 31 7.40 12.22 0.65
C GLU A 31 6.35 12.16 1.77
N TYR A 32 6.21 11.00 2.37
CA TYR A 32 5.35 10.72 3.51
C TYR A 32 6.21 10.37 4.73
N GLY A 33 5.60 10.24 5.92
CA GLY A 33 6.33 9.74 7.08
C GLY A 33 6.94 8.35 6.81
N PRO A 34 7.85 7.88 7.70
CA PRO A 34 8.56 6.63 7.51
C PRO A 34 7.58 5.46 7.30
N PRO A 35 7.78 4.61 6.27
CA PRO A 35 6.89 3.48 6.05
C PRO A 35 7.04 2.45 7.16
N VAL A 36 5.90 1.94 7.62
CA VAL A 36 5.81 0.81 8.55
C VAL A 36 5.24 -0.37 7.80
N PHE A 37 5.89 -1.53 7.92
CA PHE A 37 5.48 -2.76 7.25
C PHE A 37 4.75 -3.68 8.21
N TYR A 38 3.73 -4.35 7.70
CA TYR A 38 2.97 -5.36 8.41
C TYR A 38 2.94 -6.65 7.62
N ASP A 39 3.03 -7.78 8.30
CA ASP A 39 2.80 -9.08 7.68
C ASP A 39 1.29 -9.37 7.50
N CYS A 40 0.95 -10.61 7.12
CA CYS A 40 -0.45 -11.00 6.95
C CYS A 40 -1.21 -11.19 8.27
N ALA A 41 -0.50 -11.29 9.39
CA ALA A 41 -1.01 -11.41 10.77
C ALA A 41 -1.09 -10.05 11.49
N ASP A 42 -0.78 -8.95 10.79
CA ASP A 42 -0.75 -7.58 11.31
C ASP A 42 0.36 -7.32 12.34
N GLU A 43 1.44 -8.12 12.29
CA GLU A 43 2.66 -7.88 13.06
C GLU A 43 3.62 -6.95 12.31
N ILE A 44 4.26 -6.02 13.04
CA ILE A 44 5.23 -5.09 12.46
C ILE A 44 6.47 -5.87 12.01
N THR A 45 6.90 -5.67 10.77
CA THR A 45 8.13 -6.27 10.25
C THR A 45 9.25 -5.23 10.14
N LEU A 46 10.49 -5.65 10.41
CA LEU A 46 11.68 -4.80 10.31
C LEU A 46 11.94 -4.37 8.85
N ASP A 47 11.76 -5.30 7.92
CA ASP A 47 11.87 -5.06 6.49
C ASP A 47 10.57 -5.49 5.81
N GLY A 48 10.11 -4.68 4.85
CA GLY A 48 8.99 -5.03 4.01
C GLY A 48 9.41 -5.97 2.90
N ASP A 49 8.55 -6.91 2.53
CA ASP A 49 8.70 -7.74 1.35
C ASP A 49 7.53 -7.57 0.36
N ALA A 50 7.53 -8.37 -0.71
CA ALA A 50 6.47 -8.37 -1.74
C ALA A 50 5.08 -8.76 -1.21
N TYR A 51 5.01 -9.25 0.04
CA TYR A 51 3.81 -9.68 0.74
C TYR A 51 3.37 -8.74 1.86
N SER A 52 4.25 -7.87 2.34
CA SER A 52 3.95 -6.89 3.37
C SER A 52 2.90 -5.87 2.94
N TYR A 53 2.08 -5.50 3.91
CA TYR A 53 1.28 -4.28 3.86
C TYR A 53 2.15 -3.10 4.29
N CYS A 54 1.93 -1.95 3.65
CA CYS A 54 2.71 -0.73 3.92
C CYS A 54 1.75 0.33 4.46
N ARG A 55 2.14 0.95 5.57
CA ARG A 55 1.46 2.08 6.20
C ARG A 55 2.40 3.28 6.20
N VAL A 56 1.88 4.43 5.84
CA VAL A 56 2.56 5.71 6.05
C VAL A 56 1.63 6.65 6.81
N GLU A 57 2.21 7.47 7.66
CA GLU A 57 1.51 8.49 8.44
C GLU A 57 2.07 9.86 8.08
N THR A 58 1.22 10.87 8.03
CA THR A 58 1.60 12.25 7.74
C THR A 58 0.57 13.22 8.32
N THR A 59 0.83 14.51 8.18
CA THR A 59 -0.05 15.59 8.66
C THR A 59 -0.44 16.54 7.52
N GLY A 60 -1.45 17.38 7.74
CA GLY A 60 -2.04 18.28 6.74
C GLY A 60 -3.49 17.95 6.38
N GLY A 61 -4.12 17.04 7.14
CA GLY A 61 -5.54 16.71 7.05
C GLY A 61 -6.02 16.33 5.65
N ASP A 62 -7.27 16.71 5.35
CA ASP A 62 -7.95 16.35 4.09
C ASP A 62 -7.19 16.80 2.84
N SER A 63 -6.51 17.95 2.91
CA SER A 63 -5.71 18.48 1.79
C SER A 63 -4.55 17.54 1.43
N LYS A 64 -3.84 17.03 2.43
CA LYS A 64 -2.74 16.08 2.25
C LYS A 64 -3.26 14.72 1.80
N ALA A 65 -4.39 14.27 2.33
CA ALA A 65 -5.03 13.02 1.89
C ALA A 65 -5.42 13.04 0.41
N ARG A 66 -6.02 14.13 -0.08
CA ARG A 66 -6.33 14.30 -1.51
C ARG A 66 -5.08 14.38 -2.38
N TYR A 67 -4.04 15.06 -1.89
CA TYR A 67 -2.74 15.09 -2.56
C TYR A 67 -2.16 13.68 -2.70
N LEU A 68 -2.16 12.89 -1.64
CA LEU A 68 -1.74 11.48 -1.60
C LEU A 68 -2.49 10.62 -2.63
N ILE A 69 -3.82 10.71 -2.64
CA ILE A 69 -4.66 9.96 -3.58
C ILE A 69 -4.29 10.34 -5.02
N LYS A 70 -4.13 11.64 -5.30
CA LYS A 70 -3.79 12.15 -6.63
C LYS A 70 -2.36 11.76 -7.06
N SER A 71 -1.37 11.91 -6.19
CA SER A 71 0.03 11.60 -6.50
C SER A 71 0.24 10.11 -6.77
N LEU A 72 -0.52 9.26 -6.10
CA LEU A 72 -0.54 7.81 -6.32
C LEU A 72 -1.39 7.39 -7.53
N GLY A 73 -1.96 8.34 -8.29
CA GLY A 73 -2.83 8.07 -9.43
C GLY A 73 -4.04 7.21 -9.04
N ALA A 74 -4.54 7.36 -7.81
CA ALA A 74 -5.61 6.55 -7.27
C ALA A 74 -6.99 7.18 -7.56
N GLU A 75 -7.96 6.32 -7.85
CA GLU A 75 -9.37 6.66 -7.99
C GLU A 75 -10.09 6.37 -6.67
N VAL A 76 -10.86 7.34 -6.15
CA VAL A 76 -11.71 7.13 -4.97
C VAL A 76 -12.92 6.32 -5.38
N LEU A 77 -13.09 5.14 -4.79
CA LEU A 77 -14.22 4.26 -5.05
C LEU A 77 -15.40 4.62 -4.16
N PHE A 78 -15.17 4.77 -2.87
CA PHE A 78 -16.18 5.18 -1.90
C PHE A 78 -15.53 5.79 -0.66
N VAL A 79 -16.34 6.48 0.14
CA VAL A 79 -15.88 7.21 1.33
C VAL A 79 -16.76 6.82 2.51
N GLU A 80 -16.12 6.48 3.64
CA GLU A 80 -16.78 6.30 4.93
C GLU A 80 -16.44 7.48 5.85
N ARG A 81 -17.40 7.88 6.68
CA ARG A 81 -17.21 8.96 7.66
C ARG A 81 -17.67 8.52 9.04
N PRO A 82 -16.93 7.61 9.70
CA PRO A 82 -17.18 7.32 11.11
C PRO A 82 -16.82 8.54 11.97
N ASP A 83 -17.32 8.62 13.20
CA ASP A 83 -17.24 9.82 14.05
C ASP A 83 -15.85 10.49 14.07
N GLY A 84 -15.77 11.68 13.48
CA GLY A 84 -14.55 12.50 13.44
C GLY A 84 -13.50 12.06 12.42
N GLU A 85 -13.79 11.06 11.60
CA GLU A 85 -12.88 10.54 10.57
C GLU A 85 -13.47 10.61 9.16
N THR A 86 -12.59 10.63 8.16
CA THR A 86 -12.95 10.39 6.76
C THR A 86 -12.00 9.38 6.17
N ILE A 87 -12.55 8.27 5.68
CA ILE A 87 -11.79 7.15 5.10
C ILE A 87 -12.10 7.08 3.61
N TYR A 88 -11.08 7.29 2.79
CA TYR A 88 -11.14 7.16 1.34
C TYR A 88 -10.67 5.78 0.91
N TYR A 89 -11.57 4.95 0.42
CA TYR A 89 -11.23 3.66 -0.18
C TYR A 89 -10.98 3.84 -1.67
N CYS A 90 -9.78 3.48 -2.10
CA CYS A 90 -9.26 3.83 -3.41
C CYS A 90 -8.74 2.61 -4.18
N PHE A 91 -8.66 2.78 -5.50
CA PHE A 91 -7.95 1.89 -6.39
C PHE A 91 -6.86 2.66 -7.15
N SER A 92 -5.62 2.18 -7.10
CA SER A 92 -4.52 2.67 -7.93
C SER A 92 -3.87 1.53 -8.69
N ARG A 93 -3.52 1.77 -9.96
CA ARG A 93 -2.73 0.82 -10.76
C ARG A 93 -1.28 0.68 -10.26
N ALA A 94 -0.84 1.58 -9.39
CA ALA A 94 0.49 1.51 -8.76
C ALA A 94 0.59 0.39 -7.72
N PHE A 95 -0.55 -0.10 -7.20
CA PHE A 95 -0.57 -1.17 -6.21
C PHE A 95 -1.06 -2.49 -6.81
N PRO A 96 -0.25 -3.56 -6.70
CA PRO A 96 -0.49 -4.82 -7.38
C PRO A 96 -1.51 -5.72 -6.66
N ARG A 97 -1.69 -5.53 -5.34
CA ARG A 97 -2.60 -6.33 -4.50
C ARG A 97 -3.86 -5.55 -4.21
N SER A 98 -5.01 -6.19 -4.30
CA SER A 98 -6.30 -5.60 -3.92
C SER A 98 -7.11 -6.57 -3.09
N ILE A 99 -7.95 -6.05 -2.21
CA ILE A 99 -9.01 -6.80 -1.54
C ILE A 99 -10.37 -6.35 -2.08
N THR A 100 -11.41 -7.15 -1.85
CA THR A 100 -12.77 -6.79 -2.27
C THR A 100 -13.53 -6.24 -1.09
N ILE A 101 -13.99 -4.98 -1.17
CA ILE A 101 -14.90 -4.36 -0.21
C ILE A 101 -16.13 -3.89 -0.98
N ASN A 102 -17.33 -4.25 -0.53
CA ASN A 102 -18.60 -3.87 -1.17
C ASN A 102 -18.64 -4.17 -2.68
N GLY A 103 -18.06 -5.31 -3.10
CA GLY A 103 -17.97 -5.74 -4.50
C GLY A 103 -16.95 -4.98 -5.35
N ARG A 104 -16.16 -4.08 -4.76
CA ARG A 104 -15.15 -3.26 -5.45
C ARG A 104 -13.74 -3.68 -5.05
N LYS A 105 -12.80 -3.64 -6.00
CA LYS A 105 -11.38 -3.90 -5.74
C LYS A 105 -10.73 -2.66 -5.12
N VAL A 106 -10.35 -2.74 -3.87
CA VAL A 106 -9.66 -1.70 -3.11
C VAL A 106 -8.21 -2.11 -2.89
N ASN A 107 -7.27 -1.21 -3.10
CA ASN A 107 -5.85 -1.47 -2.85
C ASN A 107 -5.10 -0.31 -2.17
N LEU A 108 -5.82 0.75 -1.82
CA LEU A 108 -5.32 1.85 -1.03
C LEU A 108 -6.48 2.34 -0.16
N ALA A 109 -6.22 2.59 1.11
CA ALA A 109 -7.14 3.31 1.97
C ALA A 109 -6.40 4.49 2.62
N VAL A 110 -7.04 5.65 2.63
CA VAL A 110 -6.50 6.88 3.22
C VAL A 110 -7.49 7.40 4.26
N ALA A 111 -7.13 7.35 5.54
CA ALA A 111 -7.91 7.89 6.63
C ALA A 111 -7.40 9.26 7.04
N VAL A 112 -8.33 10.13 7.44
CA VAL A 112 -8.08 11.47 7.95
C VAL A 112 -8.85 11.66 9.24
N ARG A 113 -8.15 12.04 10.31
CA ARG A 113 -8.75 12.44 11.61
C ARG A 113 -8.12 13.76 12.04
N GLY A 114 -8.87 14.86 11.91
CA GLY A 114 -8.34 16.21 12.14
C GLY A 114 -7.17 16.52 11.19
N ASP A 115 -5.98 16.73 11.76
CA ASP A 115 -4.75 16.99 10.99
C ASP A 115 -3.99 15.71 10.60
N ALA A 116 -4.27 14.58 11.27
CA ALA A 116 -3.59 13.31 11.03
C ALA A 116 -4.11 12.63 9.76
N VAL A 117 -3.19 12.08 8.96
CA VAL A 117 -3.47 11.34 7.74
C VAL A 117 -2.71 10.04 7.74
N THR A 118 -3.42 8.93 7.52
CA THR A 118 -2.85 7.59 7.44
C THR A 118 -3.20 6.98 6.08
N ALA A 119 -2.19 6.52 5.33
CA ALA A 119 -2.39 5.78 4.10
C ALA A 119 -1.85 4.37 4.22
N MET A 120 -2.61 3.37 3.80
CA MET A 120 -2.23 1.96 3.89
C MET A 120 -2.67 1.16 2.67
N THR A 121 -1.86 0.16 2.28
CA THR A 121 -2.18 -0.80 1.22
C THR A 121 -2.26 -2.23 1.80
N PRO A 122 -3.25 -3.07 1.40
CA PRO A 122 -4.33 -2.80 0.45
C PRO A 122 -5.53 -2.08 1.08
N THR A 123 -5.66 -2.14 2.39
CA THR A 123 -6.67 -1.41 3.16
C THR A 123 -6.08 -1.08 4.52
N LEU A 124 -6.75 -0.16 5.21
CA LEU A 124 -6.56 0.10 6.62
C LEU A 124 -7.00 -1.13 7.44
N LYS A 125 -6.07 -1.80 8.10
CA LYS A 125 -6.30 -2.92 9.02
C LYS A 125 -6.02 -2.48 10.46
N GLY A 126 -6.95 -2.81 11.36
CA GLY A 126 -6.96 -2.37 12.77
C GLY A 126 -8.08 -1.37 13.04
N SER A 127 -8.40 -1.16 14.32
CA SER A 127 -9.30 -0.11 14.80
C SER A 127 -8.61 1.25 14.77
N TYR A 128 -9.26 2.26 14.20
CA TYR A 128 -8.75 3.64 14.06
C TYR A 128 -9.35 4.59 15.09
#